data_AF-A0A1Q8CWI2-F1
#
_entry.id   AF-A0A1Q8CWI2-F1
#
_cell.length_a   1.000
_cell.length_b   1.000
_cell.length_c   1.000
_cell.angle_alpha   90.00
_cell.angle_beta   90.00
_cell.angle_gamma   90.00
#
_symmetry.space_group_name_H-M   'P 1'
#
loop_
_entity.id
_entity.type
_entity.pdbx_description
1 polymer ?
#
loop_
_entity_poly.entity_id
_entity_poly.type
_entity_poly.pdbx_seq_one_letter_code
_entity_poly.pdbx_strand_id
1 'polypeptide(L)'
;MAVCVPVPPAVAAAGEAGCVPESGSARVRPGHGHDRNHVAQREVERVGTRLGPALPGRVSVPVVFHVVHASDGTGNVSNAAVNAQLAELNQDFSGREAPGAAADTEFSFTLQAVRRHRNNAWFSGSDSAAGETAMKTATRVGSAGTLNIWSTDTEYLGYATFPWWYADDPKLDGVVIQYGSLPGGRITDYNLGKTASHETGHWLGLYHTFQGGCSRTNDQVADTPAQRTSTEGCPRGKNTCPAAGADPVHNYMDYSFDACYNQFTAGQKARMQNSWLAYRS
;
A
#
# COMPACT_ATOMS: atom_id res chain seq x y z
N MET A 1 56.63 -16.02 36.58
CA MET A 1 57.55 -16.55 35.55
C MET A 1 57.35 -18.04 35.46
N ALA A 2 56.84 -18.51 34.32
CA ALA A 2 56.60 -19.90 33.86
C ALA A 2 55.32 -19.85 32.99
N VAL A 3 55.13 -20.53 31.85
CA VAL A 3 55.89 -21.36 30.90
C VAL A 3 55.00 -21.41 29.62
N CYS A 4 55.59 -21.65 28.44
CA CYS A 4 54.90 -21.81 27.16
C CYS A 4 54.08 -23.12 26.99
N VAL A 5 52.87 -22.98 26.39
CA VAL A 5 52.22 -23.75 25.28
C VAL A 5 51.85 -25.24 25.51
N PRO A 6 50.59 -25.67 25.21
CA PRO A 6 50.26 -26.24 23.89
C PRO A 6 48.90 -25.83 23.29
N VAL A 7 48.88 -25.66 21.96
CA VAL A 7 47.66 -25.65 21.12
C VAL A 7 47.33 -27.09 20.71
N PRO A 8 46.08 -27.55 20.84
CA PRO A 8 45.41 -28.27 19.74
C PRO A 8 43.88 -28.00 19.69
N PRO A 9 43.11 -28.69 18.84
CA PRO A 9 42.80 -28.34 17.46
C PRO A 9 41.39 -27.75 17.29
N ALA A 10 41.13 -27.21 16.09
CA ALA A 10 39.85 -26.69 15.65
C ALA A 10 38.69 -27.66 15.89
N VAL A 11 37.65 -27.19 16.57
CA VAL A 11 36.32 -27.81 16.56
C VAL A 11 35.40 -26.88 15.77
N ALA A 12 34.81 -27.46 14.73
CA ALA A 12 33.81 -26.85 13.88
C ALA A 12 32.67 -26.24 14.71
N ALA A 13 32.51 -24.92 14.64
CA ALA A 13 31.26 -24.30 15.02
C ALA A 13 30.29 -24.48 13.84
N ALA A 14 29.34 -25.39 14.02
CA ALA A 14 28.11 -25.42 13.24
C ALA A 14 27.53 -24.00 13.23
N GLY A 15 27.32 -23.45 12.03
CA GLY A 15 26.60 -22.20 11.87
C GLY A 15 25.17 -22.41 12.35
N GLU A 16 24.87 -21.92 13.54
CA GLU A 16 23.49 -21.67 13.92
C GLU A 16 22.94 -20.62 12.95
N ALA A 17 21.90 -21.04 12.23
CA ALA A 17 21.06 -20.17 11.46
C ALA A 17 20.45 -19.13 12.40
N GLY A 18 21.11 -17.98 12.50
CA GLY A 18 20.56 -16.80 13.16
C GLY A 18 19.36 -16.32 12.37
N CYS A 19 18.16 -16.57 12.89
CA CYS A 19 16.95 -15.88 12.50
C CYS A 19 17.18 -14.38 12.68
N VAL A 20 17.32 -13.64 11.59
CA VAL A 20 17.28 -12.19 11.61
C VAL A 20 15.85 -11.79 11.94
N PRO A 21 15.61 -11.02 13.02
CA PRO A 21 14.26 -10.58 13.35
C PRO A 21 13.78 -9.61 12.27
N GLU A 22 12.56 -9.84 11.76
CA GLU A 22 11.84 -8.89 10.90
C GLU A 22 11.71 -7.56 11.67
N SER A 23 12.53 -6.58 11.31
CA SER A 23 12.38 -5.22 11.81
C SER A 23 11.17 -4.58 11.13
N GLY A 24 10.16 -4.21 11.94
CA GLY A 24 9.30 -3.07 11.66
C GLY A 24 8.11 -3.29 10.73
N SER A 25 7.23 -4.24 11.02
CA SER A 25 5.79 -4.05 10.77
C SER A 25 5.04 -5.02 11.67
N ALA A 26 4.48 -4.54 12.79
CA ALA A 26 3.42 -5.29 13.45
C ALA A 26 2.38 -5.58 12.36
N ARG A 27 2.04 -6.84 12.08
CA ARG A 27 1.06 -7.18 11.04
C ARG A 27 -0.30 -7.31 11.70
N VAL A 28 -1.25 -6.44 11.37
CA VAL A 28 -2.62 -6.57 11.91
C VAL A 28 -3.52 -7.25 10.91
N ARG A 29 -4.02 -8.42 11.32
CA ARG A 29 -5.08 -9.14 10.63
C ARG A 29 -6.42 -8.43 10.86
N PRO A 30 -7.22 -8.14 9.82
CA PRO A 30 -8.61 -7.75 10.01
C PRO A 30 -9.38 -8.83 10.77
N GLY A 31 -10.56 -8.46 11.26
CA GLY A 31 -11.58 -9.44 11.59
C GLY A 31 -11.82 -10.33 10.36
N HIS A 32 -11.92 -11.64 10.58
CA HIS A 32 -12.04 -12.69 9.55
C HIS A 32 -10.74 -13.16 8.83
N GLY A 33 -9.55 -12.72 9.26
CA GLY A 33 -8.31 -13.50 9.02
C GLY A 33 -7.52 -13.21 7.75
N HIS A 34 -7.79 -12.09 7.07
CA HIS A 34 -6.91 -11.56 6.03
C HIS A 34 -5.66 -10.88 6.64
N ASP A 35 -4.67 -10.53 5.84
CA ASP A 35 -3.56 -9.65 6.26
C ASP A 35 -3.64 -8.37 5.42
N ARG A 36 -3.66 -7.21 6.05
CA ARG A 36 -3.83 -5.94 5.33
C ARG A 36 -2.61 -5.75 4.41
N ASN A 37 -2.85 -5.39 3.15
CA ASN A 37 -1.82 -5.21 2.10
C ASN A 37 -0.96 -6.46 1.78
N HIS A 38 -1.33 -7.64 2.27
CA HIS A 38 -0.61 -8.88 1.97
C HIS A 38 -1.57 -10.00 1.58
N VAL A 39 -1.19 -10.76 0.56
CA VAL A 39 -1.89 -12.00 0.20
C VAL A 39 -0.93 -13.17 0.16
N ALA A 40 -1.43 -14.32 0.62
CA ALA A 40 -0.70 -15.58 0.49
C ALA A 40 -0.56 -15.98 -0.98
N GLN A 41 0.53 -16.66 -1.35
CA GLN A 41 0.80 -17.14 -2.71
C GLN A 41 -0.38 -17.89 -3.35
N ARG A 42 -1.04 -18.77 -2.59
CA ARG A 42 -2.25 -19.50 -3.05
C ARG A 42 -3.39 -18.59 -3.51
N GLU A 43 -3.51 -17.41 -2.90
CA GLU A 43 -4.54 -16.44 -3.21
C GLU A 43 -4.17 -15.64 -4.45
N VAL A 44 -2.89 -15.30 -4.60
CA VAL A 44 -2.32 -14.70 -5.81
C VAL A 44 -2.64 -15.55 -7.06
N GLU A 45 -2.41 -16.87 -6.98
CA GLU A 45 -2.70 -17.80 -8.07
C GLU A 45 -4.19 -17.83 -8.43
N ARG A 46 -5.07 -17.89 -7.42
CA ARG A 46 -6.53 -17.88 -7.63
C ARG A 46 -7.00 -16.60 -8.30
N VAL A 47 -6.47 -15.44 -7.91
CA VAL A 47 -6.83 -14.14 -8.51
C VAL A 47 -6.36 -14.06 -9.96
N GLY A 48 -5.15 -14.52 -10.27
CA GLY A 48 -4.59 -14.49 -11.62
C GLY A 48 -5.49 -15.17 -12.67
N THR A 49 -6.23 -16.22 -12.30
CA THR A 49 -7.17 -16.92 -13.19
C THR A 49 -8.45 -16.15 -13.54
N ARG A 50 -8.76 -15.08 -12.79
CA ARG A 50 -10.02 -14.32 -12.92
C ARG A 50 -9.86 -12.98 -13.65
N LEU A 51 -8.62 -12.56 -13.91
CA LEU A 51 -8.34 -11.29 -14.60
C LEU A 51 -8.52 -11.46 -16.11
N GLY A 52 -9.51 -10.75 -16.67
CA GLY A 52 -9.78 -10.67 -18.12
C GLY A 52 -8.92 -9.61 -18.83
N PRO A 53 -9.14 -9.33 -20.13
CA PRO A 53 -8.43 -8.27 -20.84
C PRO A 53 -8.81 -6.86 -20.33
N ALA A 54 -7.87 -5.91 -20.44
CA ALA A 54 -8.02 -4.56 -19.90
C ALA A 54 -9.11 -3.73 -20.58
N LEU A 55 -9.71 -2.79 -19.84
CA LEU A 55 -10.65 -1.81 -20.39
C LEU A 55 -9.96 -0.91 -21.42
N PRO A 56 -10.61 -0.61 -22.57
CA PRO A 56 -10.07 0.35 -23.53
C PRO A 56 -10.36 1.82 -23.16
N GLY A 57 -10.57 2.17 -21.89
CA GLY A 57 -11.03 3.52 -21.53
C GLY A 57 -10.79 3.98 -20.10
N ARG A 58 -10.81 5.31 -19.93
CA ARG A 58 -10.62 6.01 -18.66
C ARG A 58 -11.75 5.72 -17.66
N VAL A 59 -11.38 5.36 -16.44
CA VAL A 59 -12.28 5.14 -15.31
C VAL A 59 -12.27 6.38 -14.41
N SER A 60 -13.46 6.91 -14.13
CA SER A 60 -13.64 7.96 -13.12
C SER A 60 -14.21 7.34 -11.85
N VAL A 61 -13.37 7.24 -10.82
CA VAL A 61 -13.69 6.64 -9.51
C VAL A 61 -14.29 7.72 -8.60
N PRO A 62 -15.55 7.58 -8.15
CA PRO A 62 -16.09 8.44 -7.11
C PRO A 62 -15.37 8.19 -5.77
N VAL A 63 -14.93 9.26 -5.11
CA VAL A 63 -14.25 9.20 -3.82
C VAL A 63 -15.11 9.82 -2.71
N VAL A 64 -15.25 9.10 -1.60
CA VAL A 64 -15.77 9.66 -0.34
C VAL A 64 -14.63 9.68 0.67
N PHE A 65 -14.29 10.88 1.15
CA PHE A 65 -13.23 11.07 2.12
C PHE A 65 -13.82 11.22 3.53
N HIS A 66 -13.45 10.32 4.43
CA HIS A 66 -13.89 10.29 5.81
C HIS A 66 -12.78 10.80 6.73
N VAL A 67 -12.95 12.02 7.22
CA VAL A 67 -12.07 12.60 8.25
C VAL A 67 -12.53 12.10 9.61
N VAL A 68 -11.83 11.10 10.17
CA VAL A 68 -12.05 10.64 11.54
C VAL A 68 -11.09 11.41 12.43
N HIS A 69 -11.60 11.94 13.54
CA HIS A 69 -10.80 12.80 14.40
C HIS A 69 -11.19 12.68 15.86
N ALA A 70 -10.24 13.02 16.74
CA ALA A 70 -10.46 13.05 18.17
C ALA A 70 -11.34 14.25 18.59
N SER A 71 -11.89 14.16 19.80
CA SER A 71 -12.78 15.15 20.39
C SER A 71 -12.11 16.49 20.67
N ASP A 72 -10.79 16.50 20.85
CA ASP A 72 -9.96 17.70 21.03
C ASP A 72 -9.64 18.42 19.70
N GLY A 73 -10.05 17.83 18.56
CA GLY A 73 -9.79 18.35 17.22
C GLY A 73 -8.57 17.75 16.54
N THR A 74 -7.76 16.93 17.23
CA THR A 74 -6.64 16.22 16.63
C THR A 74 -7.12 15.33 15.49
N GLY A 75 -6.48 15.41 14.33
CA GLY A 75 -6.89 14.70 13.11
C GLY A 75 -8.04 15.33 12.32
N ASN A 76 -8.63 16.44 12.76
CA ASN A 76 -9.69 17.12 12.01
C ASN A 76 -9.10 17.96 10.86
N VAL A 77 -8.62 17.27 9.83
CA VAL A 77 -7.94 17.88 8.68
C VAL A 77 -8.88 18.78 7.87
N SER A 78 -8.30 19.83 7.29
CA SER A 78 -9.05 20.83 6.52
C SER A 78 -9.52 20.27 5.17
N ASN A 79 -10.55 20.87 4.58
CA ASN A 79 -10.92 20.54 3.20
C ASN A 79 -9.78 20.83 2.20
N ALA A 80 -8.91 21.80 2.50
CA ALA A 80 -7.74 22.07 1.67
C ALA A 80 -6.75 20.91 1.67
N ALA A 81 -6.50 20.28 2.83
CA ALA A 81 -5.66 19.09 2.92
C ALA A 81 -6.28 17.89 2.17
N VAL A 82 -7.60 17.69 2.30
CA VAL A 82 -8.32 16.66 1.54
C VAL A 82 -8.23 16.91 0.03
N ASN A 83 -8.43 18.15 -0.41
CA ASN A 83 -8.32 18.52 -1.83
C ASN A 83 -6.89 18.36 -2.36
N ALA A 84 -5.88 18.70 -1.56
CA ALA A 84 -4.48 18.48 -1.91
C ALA A 84 -4.19 16.98 -2.09
N GLN A 85 -4.70 16.12 -1.20
CA GLN A 85 -4.56 14.67 -1.34
C GLN A 85 -5.24 14.14 -2.62
N LEU A 86 -6.43 14.64 -2.95
CA LEU A 86 -7.11 14.24 -4.19
C LEU A 86 -6.39 14.75 -5.45
N ALA A 87 -5.76 15.93 -5.38
CA ALA A 87 -4.93 16.45 -6.46
C ALA A 87 -3.70 15.56 -6.67
N GLU A 88 -3.02 15.19 -5.58
CA GLU A 88 -1.87 14.28 -5.61
C GLU A 88 -2.23 12.92 -6.18
N LEU A 89 -3.34 12.33 -5.71
CA LEU A 89 -3.82 11.03 -6.20
C LEU A 89 -4.08 11.07 -7.72
N ASN A 90 -4.65 12.17 -8.24
CA ASN A 90 -4.83 12.32 -9.69
C ASN A 90 -3.52 12.57 -10.43
N GLN A 91 -2.56 13.29 -9.83
CA GLN A 91 -1.23 13.51 -10.40
C GLN A 91 -0.49 12.17 -10.59
N ASP A 92 -0.44 11.35 -9.54
CA ASP A 92 0.25 10.06 -9.51
C ASP A 92 -0.32 9.08 -10.53
N PHE A 93 -1.65 8.93 -10.53
CA PHE A 93 -2.33 7.99 -11.42
C PHE A 93 -2.38 8.48 -12.88
N SER A 94 -2.12 9.77 -13.13
CA SER A 94 -1.98 10.30 -14.50
C SER A 94 -0.59 10.12 -15.09
N GLY A 95 0.39 9.64 -14.32
CA GLY A 95 1.77 9.44 -14.75
C GLY A 95 2.54 10.75 -14.99
N ARG A 96 2.05 11.88 -14.46
CA ARG A 96 2.63 13.21 -14.72
C ARG A 96 3.92 13.50 -13.96
N GLU A 97 4.21 12.74 -12.92
CA GLU A 97 5.40 12.96 -12.08
C GLU A 97 6.70 12.56 -12.76
N ALA A 98 6.65 11.54 -13.61
CA ALA A 98 7.78 11.09 -14.41
C ALA A 98 7.37 10.88 -15.88
N PRO A 99 7.19 11.97 -16.66
CA PRO A 99 6.80 11.87 -18.06
C PRO A 99 7.75 10.98 -18.86
N GLY A 100 7.19 9.98 -19.55
CA GLY A 100 7.96 9.02 -20.34
C GLY A 100 8.45 7.79 -19.56
N ALA A 101 8.34 7.78 -18.23
CA ALA A 101 8.64 6.62 -17.38
C ALA A 101 7.38 6.08 -16.68
N ALA A 102 6.56 6.97 -16.12
CA ALA A 102 5.29 6.62 -15.48
C ALA A 102 4.17 6.44 -16.52
N ALA A 103 3.34 5.42 -16.32
CA ALA A 103 2.15 5.20 -17.14
C ALA A 103 0.98 6.09 -16.70
N ASP A 104 0.24 6.68 -17.65
CA ASP A 104 -1.13 7.15 -17.39
C ASP A 104 -2.02 5.92 -17.17
N THR A 105 -2.37 5.67 -15.91
CA THR A 105 -3.14 4.50 -15.49
C THR A 105 -4.57 4.50 -16.01
N GLU A 106 -5.03 5.62 -16.56
CA GLU A 106 -6.41 5.85 -16.98
C GLU A 106 -7.42 5.78 -15.83
N PHE A 107 -6.97 5.80 -14.57
CA PHE A 107 -7.84 6.09 -13.42
C PHE A 107 -7.80 7.58 -13.09
N SER A 108 -8.97 8.11 -12.73
CA SER A 108 -9.14 9.48 -12.24
C SER A 108 -10.10 9.46 -11.08
N PHE A 109 -9.93 10.37 -10.12
CA PHE A 109 -10.60 10.34 -8.83
C PHE A 109 -11.38 11.62 -8.63
N THR A 110 -12.70 11.48 -8.46
CA THR A 110 -13.61 12.62 -8.29
C THR A 110 -14.18 12.63 -6.88
N LEU A 111 -13.84 13.67 -6.10
CA LEU A 111 -14.37 13.84 -4.74
C LEU A 111 -15.88 14.07 -4.77
N GLN A 112 -16.64 13.14 -4.19
CA GLN A 112 -18.09 13.23 -4.05
C GLN A 112 -18.50 13.89 -2.73
N ALA A 113 -17.80 13.55 -1.65
CA ALA A 113 -18.12 14.08 -0.32
C ALA A 113 -16.92 14.02 0.62
N VAL A 114 -16.87 14.99 1.54
CA VAL A 114 -16.05 14.92 2.76
C VAL A 114 -16.98 14.72 3.95
N ARG A 115 -16.81 13.63 4.68
CA ARG A 115 -17.58 13.30 5.89
C ARG A 115 -16.68 13.38 7.10
N ARG A 116 -17.16 13.97 8.20
CA ARG A 116 -16.39 14.15 9.44
C ARG A 116 -16.99 13.33 10.57
N HIS A 117 -16.14 12.59 11.25
CA HIS A 117 -16.51 11.69 12.34
C HIS A 117 -15.69 12.03 13.58
N ARG A 118 -16.30 12.77 14.52
CA ARG A 118 -15.69 13.02 15.83
C ARG A 118 -15.89 11.79 16.72
N ASN A 119 -14.93 10.88 16.71
CA ASN A 119 -15.02 9.61 17.43
C ASN A 119 -13.62 9.10 17.83
N ASN A 120 -13.27 9.24 19.11
CA ASN A 120 -11.96 8.83 19.64
C ASN A 120 -11.69 7.34 19.44
N ALA A 121 -12.72 6.50 19.63
CA ALA A 121 -12.56 5.05 19.50
C ALA A 121 -12.27 4.62 18.05
N TRP A 122 -12.83 5.32 17.06
CA TRP A 122 -12.49 5.07 15.65
C TRP A 122 -11.15 5.69 15.27
N PHE A 123 -10.85 6.87 15.80
CA PHE A 123 -9.65 7.62 15.46
C PHE A 123 -8.36 6.88 15.82
N SER A 124 -8.26 6.35 17.05
CA SER A 124 -7.07 5.62 17.52
C SER A 124 -7.27 4.09 17.51
N GLY A 125 -8.48 3.60 17.28
CA GLY A 125 -8.80 2.18 17.32
C GLY A 125 -8.89 1.52 15.94
N SER A 126 -8.62 2.26 14.85
CA SER A 126 -8.74 1.76 13.47
C SER A 126 -7.85 0.55 13.21
N ASP A 127 -6.74 0.41 13.93
CA ASP A 127 -5.84 -0.72 13.72
C ASP A 127 -6.43 -2.03 14.21
N SER A 128 -7.24 -2.02 15.27
CA SER A 128 -7.90 -3.23 15.76
C SER A 128 -8.98 -3.74 14.78
N ALA A 129 -9.12 -5.06 14.66
CA ALA A 129 -10.19 -5.69 13.89
C ALA A 129 -11.59 -5.15 14.27
N ALA A 130 -11.85 -5.01 15.58
CA ALA A 130 -13.13 -4.53 16.08
C ALA A 130 -13.36 -3.05 15.77
N GLY A 131 -12.33 -2.20 15.94
CA GLY A 131 -12.43 -0.76 15.68
C GLY A 131 -12.56 -0.45 14.19
N GLU A 132 -11.79 -1.10 13.32
CA GLU A 132 -11.96 -0.99 11.87
C GLU A 132 -13.38 -1.40 11.45
N THR A 133 -13.82 -2.58 11.91
CA THR A 133 -15.14 -3.12 11.54
C THR A 133 -16.24 -2.18 11.99
N ALA A 134 -16.19 -1.68 13.23
CA ALA A 134 -17.17 -0.73 13.73
C ALA A 134 -17.19 0.57 12.91
N MET A 135 -16.01 1.15 12.62
CA MET A 135 -15.88 2.38 11.85
C MET A 135 -16.39 2.21 10.42
N LYS A 136 -15.86 1.23 9.68
CA LYS A 136 -16.18 1.06 8.26
C LYS A 136 -17.62 0.59 8.04
N THR A 137 -18.15 -0.30 8.89
CA THR A 137 -19.56 -0.72 8.82
C THR A 137 -20.52 0.45 9.00
N ALA A 138 -20.21 1.36 9.93
CA ALA A 138 -21.06 2.51 10.20
C ALA A 138 -20.96 3.61 9.12
N THR A 139 -19.86 3.68 8.38
CA THR A 139 -19.53 4.89 7.60
C THR A 139 -19.33 4.68 6.10
N ARG A 140 -18.96 3.47 5.64
CA ARG A 140 -18.74 3.17 4.22
C ARG A 140 -20.00 3.42 3.41
N VAL A 141 -19.84 4.06 2.25
CA VAL A 141 -20.93 4.32 1.30
C VAL A 141 -20.56 3.99 -0.14
N GLY A 142 -21.58 3.90 -0.99
CA GLY A 142 -21.43 3.58 -2.41
C GLY A 142 -21.32 2.09 -2.69
N SER A 143 -20.90 1.76 -3.90
CA SER A 143 -20.76 0.39 -4.42
C SER A 143 -19.30 -0.08 -4.40
N ALA A 144 -19.00 -1.21 -5.04
CA ALA A 144 -17.64 -1.72 -5.24
C ALA A 144 -16.71 -0.73 -5.98
N GLY A 145 -17.30 0.13 -6.82
CA GLY A 145 -16.60 1.16 -7.59
C GLY A 145 -16.45 2.51 -6.86
N THR A 146 -16.88 2.63 -5.60
CA THR A 146 -16.70 3.84 -4.80
C THR A 146 -15.51 3.69 -3.85
N LEU A 147 -14.48 4.51 -4.04
CA LEU A 147 -13.33 4.54 -3.15
C LEU A 147 -13.67 5.33 -1.88
N ASN A 148 -13.67 4.64 -0.74
CA ASN A 148 -13.81 5.27 0.56
C ASN A 148 -12.40 5.36 1.19
N ILE A 149 -11.99 6.57 1.57
CA ILE A 149 -10.70 6.83 2.22
C ILE A 149 -10.98 7.36 3.62
N TRP A 150 -10.45 6.71 4.66
CA TRP A 150 -10.52 7.20 6.04
C TRP A 150 -9.17 7.75 6.49
N SER A 151 -9.12 8.97 6.99
CA SER A 151 -7.95 9.48 7.72
C SER A 151 -8.12 9.21 9.21
N THR A 152 -7.21 8.48 9.83
CA THR A 152 -7.21 8.11 11.26
C THR A 152 -5.83 8.32 11.89
N ASP A 153 -5.66 8.02 13.17
CA ASP A 153 -4.35 7.95 13.86
C ASP A 153 -3.87 6.51 13.95
N THR A 154 -3.91 5.81 12.82
CA THR A 154 -3.31 4.47 12.67
C THR A 154 -1.81 4.51 13.01
N GLU A 155 -1.31 3.45 13.63
CA GLU A 155 0.12 3.23 13.91
C GLU A 155 0.93 2.94 12.63
N TYR A 156 0.25 2.67 11.51
CA TYR A 156 0.82 2.55 10.17
C TYR A 156 0.79 3.87 9.41
N LEU A 157 1.42 3.92 8.23
CA LEU A 157 1.15 5.00 7.27
C LEU A 157 -0.25 4.83 6.64
N GLY A 158 -0.62 3.61 6.28
CA GLY A 158 -1.92 3.30 5.71
C GLY A 158 -2.11 1.80 5.53
N TYR A 159 -3.33 1.44 5.12
CA TYR A 159 -3.68 0.09 4.68
C TYR A 159 -4.93 0.08 3.79
N ALA A 160 -5.06 -0.95 2.97
CA ALA A 160 -6.17 -1.16 2.07
C ALA A 160 -6.74 -2.58 2.14
N THR A 161 -7.93 -2.73 1.57
CA THR A 161 -8.51 -4.04 1.23
C THR A 161 -8.33 -4.32 -0.25
N PHE A 162 -8.00 -5.57 -0.59
CA PHE A 162 -7.94 -5.99 -1.98
C PHE A 162 -9.34 -6.13 -2.61
N PRO A 163 -9.45 -5.95 -3.94
CA PRO A 163 -10.73 -5.94 -4.65
C PRO A 163 -11.50 -7.26 -4.58
N TRP A 164 -10.81 -8.40 -4.55
CA TRP A 164 -11.47 -9.72 -4.48
C TRP A 164 -12.06 -10.04 -3.10
N TRP A 165 -11.78 -9.26 -2.06
CA TRP A 165 -12.43 -9.39 -0.75
C TRP A 165 -13.79 -8.69 -0.69
N TYR A 166 -14.10 -7.82 -1.66
CA TYR A 166 -15.34 -7.03 -1.63
C TYR A 166 -16.60 -7.89 -1.58
N ALA A 167 -16.62 -9.03 -2.26
CA ALA A 167 -17.80 -9.91 -2.30
C ALA A 167 -18.13 -10.51 -0.93
N ASP A 168 -17.10 -10.82 -0.14
CA ASP A 168 -17.23 -11.44 1.16
C ASP A 168 -17.43 -10.39 2.26
N ASP A 169 -16.69 -9.27 2.21
CA ASP A 169 -16.70 -8.21 3.23
C ASP A 169 -16.92 -6.81 2.63
N PRO A 170 -18.07 -6.54 1.97
CA PRO A 170 -18.28 -5.29 1.23
C PRO A 170 -18.27 -4.05 2.13
N LYS A 171 -18.47 -4.20 3.44
CA LYS A 171 -18.44 -3.10 4.41
C LYS A 171 -17.04 -2.68 4.83
N LEU A 172 -16.05 -3.56 4.70
CA LEU A 172 -14.66 -3.28 5.06
C LEU A 172 -13.86 -2.67 3.91
N ASP A 173 -14.40 -2.66 2.69
CA ASP A 173 -13.66 -2.22 1.52
C ASP A 173 -13.23 -0.74 1.62
N GLY A 174 -12.05 -0.43 1.10
CA GLY A 174 -11.49 0.92 0.99
C GLY A 174 -10.13 1.06 1.66
N VAL A 175 -9.70 2.30 1.85
CA VAL A 175 -8.35 2.69 2.25
C VAL A 175 -8.39 3.45 3.57
N VAL A 176 -7.48 3.12 4.50
CA VAL A 176 -7.22 3.91 5.70
C VAL A 176 -5.82 4.49 5.60
N ILE A 177 -5.66 5.77 5.96
CA ILE A 177 -4.37 6.46 5.99
C ILE A 177 -4.19 7.20 7.31
N GLN A 178 -2.94 7.38 7.72
CA GLN A 178 -2.57 8.26 8.80
C GLN A 178 -2.86 9.71 8.40
N TYR A 179 -3.61 10.46 9.20
CA TYR A 179 -3.97 11.85 8.86
C TYR A 179 -2.76 12.78 8.65
N GLY A 180 -1.61 12.43 9.21
CA GLY A 180 -0.34 13.11 9.13
C GLY A 180 0.50 12.77 7.91
N SER A 181 0.10 11.78 7.09
CA SER A 181 0.73 11.48 5.81
C SER A 181 0.11 12.25 4.62
N LEU A 182 -0.97 12.99 4.87
CA LEU A 182 -1.53 13.91 3.89
C LEU A 182 -0.49 14.95 3.43
N PRO A 183 -0.66 15.53 2.23
CA PRO A 183 0.21 16.61 1.75
C PRO A 183 0.36 17.75 2.77
N GLY A 184 1.60 18.05 3.16
CA GLY A 184 1.93 19.05 4.18
C GLY A 184 1.69 18.61 5.63
N GLY A 185 1.43 17.31 5.85
CA GLY A 185 1.25 16.70 7.15
C GLY A 185 2.53 16.59 7.99
N ARG A 186 2.37 16.04 9.21
CA ARG A 186 3.42 16.02 10.25
C ARG A 186 4.44 14.88 10.14
N ILE A 187 4.17 13.87 9.33
CA ILE A 187 5.06 12.71 9.21
C ILE A 187 6.13 13.04 8.17
N THR A 188 7.32 13.43 8.63
CA THR A 188 8.48 13.68 7.77
C THR A 188 8.71 12.49 6.83
N ASP A 189 9.11 12.79 5.59
CA ASP A 189 9.37 11.84 4.49
C ASP A 189 8.14 11.10 3.93
N TYR A 190 6.97 11.23 4.57
CA TYR A 190 5.72 10.58 4.15
C TYR A 190 4.53 11.56 4.12
N ASN A 191 4.79 12.85 3.92
CA ASN A 191 3.80 13.93 3.97
C ASN A 191 3.59 14.62 2.62
N LEU A 192 3.79 13.91 1.51
CA LEU A 192 3.44 14.38 0.17
C LEU A 192 2.16 13.72 -0.35
N GLY A 193 1.56 12.80 0.41
CA GLY A 193 0.31 12.13 0.07
C GLY A 193 0.48 10.83 -0.71
N LYS A 194 1.70 10.31 -0.85
CA LYS A 194 1.96 9.08 -1.64
C LYS A 194 1.48 7.82 -0.95
N THR A 195 1.33 7.86 0.37
CA THR A 195 0.67 6.77 1.10
C THR A 195 -0.71 6.46 0.51
N ALA A 196 -1.55 7.47 0.27
CA ALA A 196 -2.88 7.22 -0.30
C ALA A 196 -2.79 6.64 -1.72
N SER A 197 -1.77 7.02 -2.50
CA SER A 197 -1.53 6.47 -3.85
C SER A 197 -1.12 5.00 -3.80
N HIS A 198 -0.21 4.64 -2.89
CA HIS A 198 0.19 3.26 -2.60
C HIS A 198 -1.02 2.39 -2.20
N GLU A 199 -1.79 2.85 -1.21
CA GLU A 199 -2.96 2.11 -0.72
C GLU A 199 -4.07 2.00 -1.78
N THR A 200 -4.25 3.03 -2.60
CA THR A 200 -5.18 2.97 -3.73
C THR A 200 -4.73 1.98 -4.80
N GLY A 201 -3.41 1.81 -4.99
CA GLY A 201 -2.83 0.75 -5.82
C GLY A 201 -3.25 -0.64 -5.34
N HIS A 202 -3.18 -0.91 -4.03
CA HIS A 202 -3.70 -2.15 -3.44
C HIS A 202 -5.21 -2.31 -3.62
N TRP A 203 -5.99 -1.24 -3.39
CA TRP A 203 -7.42 -1.25 -3.61
C TRP A 203 -7.79 -1.57 -5.07
N LEU A 204 -6.93 -1.21 -6.02
CA LEU A 204 -7.03 -1.57 -7.44
C LEU A 204 -6.35 -2.92 -7.79
N GLY A 205 -5.79 -3.63 -6.82
CA GLY A 205 -5.28 -5.01 -6.98
C GLY A 205 -3.79 -5.16 -7.28
N LEU A 206 -2.99 -4.10 -7.08
CA LEU A 206 -1.53 -4.19 -7.15
C LEU A 206 -0.95 -4.81 -5.88
N TYR A 207 0.10 -5.60 -6.03
CA TYR A 207 0.90 -6.09 -4.90
C TYR A 207 2.12 -5.21 -4.69
N HIS A 208 2.74 -5.35 -3.53
CA HIS A 208 4.08 -4.81 -3.32
C HIS A 208 5.05 -5.34 -4.37
N THR A 209 5.97 -4.50 -4.82
CA THR A 209 7.01 -4.87 -5.81
C THR A 209 7.93 -5.99 -5.34
N PHE A 210 7.95 -6.29 -4.04
CA PHE A 210 8.75 -7.34 -3.42
C PHE A 210 7.93 -8.55 -2.93
N GLN A 211 6.63 -8.60 -3.24
CA GLN A 211 5.70 -9.61 -2.73
C GLN A 211 6.14 -11.06 -3.04
N GLY A 212 6.71 -11.28 -4.23
CA GLY A 212 7.17 -12.59 -4.68
C GLY A 212 8.69 -12.77 -4.64
N GLY A 213 9.43 -11.81 -4.08
CA GLY A 213 10.89 -11.81 -4.07
C GLY A 213 11.50 -11.85 -5.47
N CYS A 214 12.65 -12.51 -5.61
CA CYS A 214 13.31 -12.69 -6.92
C CYS A 214 12.70 -13.76 -7.82
N SER A 215 11.42 -14.11 -7.64
CA SER A 215 10.73 -15.03 -8.55
C SER A 215 10.38 -14.34 -9.86
N ARG A 216 10.19 -15.12 -10.93
CA ARG A 216 9.80 -14.58 -12.25
C ARG A 216 8.40 -13.92 -12.21
N THR A 217 7.52 -14.42 -11.35
CA THR A 217 6.17 -13.90 -11.21
C THR A 217 6.10 -12.69 -10.28
N ASN A 218 6.99 -12.58 -9.29
CA ASN A 218 7.13 -11.44 -8.38
C ASN A 218 5.78 -10.89 -7.86
N ASP A 219 5.41 -9.67 -8.26
CA ASP A 219 4.19 -8.92 -7.93
C ASP A 219 3.06 -9.14 -8.95
N GLN A 220 3.21 -10.17 -9.81
CA GLN A 220 2.34 -10.50 -10.93
C GLN A 220 2.28 -9.40 -12.01
N VAL A 221 3.35 -8.61 -12.13
CA VAL A 221 3.50 -7.59 -13.16
C VAL A 221 4.84 -7.77 -13.87
N ALA A 222 4.80 -8.11 -15.16
CA ALA A 222 5.98 -8.53 -15.91
C ALA A 222 7.01 -7.42 -16.14
N ASP A 223 6.60 -6.15 -16.15
CA ASP A 223 7.46 -4.99 -16.36
C ASP A 223 7.93 -4.32 -15.06
N THR A 224 7.58 -4.89 -13.89
CA THR A 224 8.19 -4.52 -12.61
C THR A 224 9.43 -5.39 -12.39
N PRO A 225 10.66 -4.82 -12.33
CA PRO A 225 11.84 -5.59 -11.94
C PRO A 225 11.63 -6.28 -10.59
N ALA A 226 11.95 -7.57 -10.50
CA ALA A 226 11.80 -8.33 -9.28
C ALA A 226 12.68 -7.77 -8.16
N GLN A 227 12.14 -7.73 -6.95
CA GLN A 227 12.77 -7.14 -5.78
C GLN A 227 12.63 -8.09 -4.59
N ARG A 228 13.70 -8.31 -3.83
CA ARG A 228 13.70 -9.26 -2.70
C ARG A 228 13.10 -8.68 -1.43
N THR A 229 13.47 -7.45 -1.13
CA THR A 229 13.12 -6.74 0.11
C THR A 229 12.65 -5.35 -0.24
N SER A 230 11.79 -4.74 0.57
CA SER A 230 11.39 -3.35 0.40
C SER A 230 12.59 -2.40 0.39
N THR A 231 12.39 -1.22 -0.18
CA THR A 231 13.33 -0.11 -0.10
C THR A 231 12.98 0.74 1.12
N GLU A 232 14.01 1.18 1.85
CA GLU A 232 13.87 2.18 2.90
C GLU A 232 14.56 3.48 2.45
N GLY A 233 13.93 4.62 2.72
CA GLY A 233 14.51 5.92 2.38
C GLY A 233 14.50 6.23 0.87
N CYS A 234 15.55 6.89 0.41
CA CYS A 234 15.73 7.33 -0.97
C CYS A 234 17.11 6.93 -1.55
N PRO A 235 17.44 5.64 -1.64
CA PRO A 235 18.74 5.23 -2.14
C PRO A 235 18.88 5.59 -3.62
N ARG A 236 20.08 6.03 -4.02
CA ARG A 236 20.41 6.28 -5.44
C ARG A 236 20.31 5.03 -6.32
N GLY A 237 20.40 3.85 -5.71
CA GLY A 237 20.28 2.58 -6.38
C GLY A 237 20.19 1.43 -5.38
N LYS A 238 19.45 0.41 -5.76
CA LYS A 238 19.28 -0.83 -5.02
C LYS A 238 19.09 -1.95 -6.05
N ASN A 239 19.67 -3.12 -5.77
CA ASN A 239 19.57 -4.27 -6.66
C ASN A 239 19.70 -5.55 -5.83
N THR A 240 18.56 -6.08 -5.43
CA THR A 240 18.47 -7.28 -4.59
C THR A 240 18.23 -8.55 -5.40
N CYS A 241 17.85 -8.38 -6.68
CA CYS A 241 17.67 -9.46 -7.66
C CYS A 241 18.44 -9.15 -8.95
N PRO A 242 19.77 -9.40 -9.01
CA PRO A 242 20.61 -8.96 -10.12
C PRO A 242 20.17 -9.38 -11.52
N ALA A 243 19.55 -10.56 -11.64
CA ALA A 243 19.03 -11.06 -12.92
C ALA A 243 17.80 -10.30 -13.44
N ALA A 244 17.09 -9.59 -12.58
CA ALA A 244 15.89 -8.83 -12.93
C ALA A 244 16.18 -7.34 -13.25
N GLY A 245 17.35 -6.84 -12.87
CA GLY A 245 17.74 -5.43 -13.02
C GLY A 245 17.78 -4.68 -11.69
N ALA A 246 17.82 -3.35 -11.75
CA ALA A 246 17.74 -2.52 -10.54
C ALA A 246 16.34 -2.63 -9.91
N ASP A 247 16.30 -2.60 -8.58
CA ASP A 247 15.05 -2.62 -7.83
C ASP A 247 14.21 -1.36 -8.18
N PRO A 248 12.89 -1.48 -8.27
CA PRO A 248 11.99 -0.41 -8.66
C PRO A 248 11.76 0.62 -7.53
N VAL A 249 12.83 1.25 -7.04
CA VAL A 249 12.83 2.16 -5.87
C VAL A 249 11.90 3.38 -6.00
N HIS A 250 11.53 3.74 -7.24
CA HIS A 250 10.64 4.87 -7.55
C HIS A 250 9.17 4.44 -7.75
N ASN A 251 8.87 3.15 -7.66
CA ASN A 251 7.53 2.63 -7.85
C ASN A 251 6.67 2.89 -6.62
N TYR A 252 5.43 3.38 -6.81
CA TYR A 252 4.54 3.65 -5.69
C TYR A 252 4.21 2.40 -4.84
N MET A 253 4.43 1.18 -5.36
CA MET A 253 4.18 -0.08 -4.62
C MET A 253 5.42 -0.63 -3.88
N ASP A 254 6.51 0.14 -3.77
CA ASP A 254 7.62 -0.11 -2.84
C ASP A 254 7.36 0.60 -1.48
N TYR A 255 8.34 0.65 -0.56
CA TYR A 255 8.28 1.39 0.72
C TYR A 255 9.30 2.54 0.84
N SER A 256 9.72 3.11 -0.28
CA SER A 256 10.57 4.31 -0.31
C SER A 256 9.88 5.53 0.34
N PHE A 257 10.66 6.59 0.58
CA PHE A 257 10.09 7.89 0.98
C PHE A 257 9.25 8.49 -0.15
N ASP A 258 8.28 9.33 0.22
CA ASP A 258 7.35 9.97 -0.71
C ASP A 258 8.08 10.73 -1.83
N ALA A 259 9.18 11.41 -1.49
CA ALA A 259 9.98 12.20 -2.44
C ALA A 259 10.69 11.35 -3.52
N CYS A 260 10.71 10.02 -3.36
CA CYS A 260 11.35 9.09 -4.27
C CYS A 260 10.35 8.40 -5.18
N TYR A 261 9.08 8.35 -4.80
CA TYR A 261 8.05 7.79 -5.67
C TYR A 261 7.75 8.72 -6.84
N ASN A 262 7.52 8.14 -8.01
CA ASN A 262 7.07 8.91 -9.16
C ASN A 262 6.36 8.09 -10.26
N GLN A 263 6.19 6.76 -10.08
CA GLN A 263 5.68 5.94 -11.18
C GLN A 263 4.87 4.71 -10.77
N PHE A 264 3.84 4.45 -11.57
CA PHE A 264 3.34 3.12 -11.87
C PHE A 264 3.86 2.67 -13.25
N THR A 265 3.98 1.37 -13.47
CA THR A 265 4.35 0.79 -14.77
C THR A 265 3.14 0.60 -15.69
N ALA A 266 3.38 0.33 -16.98
CA ALA A 266 2.32 0.00 -17.92
C ALA A 266 1.64 -1.34 -17.59
N GLY A 267 2.40 -2.30 -17.07
CA GLY A 267 1.88 -3.57 -16.57
C GLY A 267 1.02 -3.40 -15.31
N GLN A 268 1.40 -2.50 -14.40
CA GLN A 268 0.58 -2.15 -13.24
C GLN A 268 -0.73 -1.50 -13.67
N LYS A 269 -0.72 -0.58 -14.66
CA LYS A 269 -1.95 -0.05 -15.28
C LYS A 269 -2.85 -1.19 -15.76
N ALA A 270 -2.32 -2.10 -16.59
CA ALA A 270 -3.11 -3.20 -17.15
C ALA A 270 -3.71 -4.08 -16.04
N ARG A 271 -2.92 -4.39 -15.00
CA ARG A 271 -3.38 -5.15 -13.84
C ARG A 271 -4.51 -4.44 -13.09
N MET A 272 -4.39 -3.13 -12.85
CA MET A 272 -5.46 -2.34 -12.22
C MET A 272 -6.75 -2.36 -13.04
N GLN A 273 -6.65 -2.18 -14.37
CA GLN A 273 -7.82 -2.25 -15.27
C GLN A 273 -8.49 -3.63 -15.26
N ASN A 274 -7.71 -4.71 -15.29
CA ASN A 274 -8.25 -6.07 -15.23
C ASN A 274 -8.92 -6.34 -13.89
N SER A 275 -8.32 -5.87 -12.80
CA SER A 275 -8.85 -6.02 -11.44
C SER A 275 -10.15 -5.24 -11.26
N TRP A 276 -10.21 -4.02 -11.78
CA TRP A 276 -11.42 -3.21 -11.79
C TRP A 276 -12.58 -3.94 -12.47
N LEU A 277 -12.35 -4.49 -13.67
CA LEU A 277 -13.34 -5.28 -14.42
C LEU A 277 -13.84 -6.51 -13.67
N ALA A 278 -12.93 -7.20 -12.97
CA ALA A 278 -13.27 -8.44 -12.30
C ALA A 278 -14.09 -8.23 -11.03
N TYR A 279 -13.93 -7.08 -10.36
CA TYR A 279 -14.37 -6.95 -8.97
C TYR A 279 -15.08 -5.63 -8.62
N ARG A 280 -14.96 -4.59 -9.45
CA ARG A 280 -15.43 -3.23 -9.11
C ARG A 280 -16.42 -2.62 -10.12
N SER A 281 -16.57 -3.22 -11.30
CA SER A 281 -17.55 -2.82 -12.33
C SER A 281 -18.91 -3.48 -12.17
#